data_AF-A0A0F5PLW8-F1
#
_entry.id   AF-A0A0F5PLW8-F1
#
_cell.length_a   1.000
_cell.length_b   1.000
_cell.length_c   1.000
_cell.angle_alpha   90.00
_cell.angle_beta   90.00
_cell.angle_gamma   90.00
#
_symmetry.space_group_name_H-M   'P 1'
#
loop_
_entity.id
_entity.type
_entity.pdbx_description
1 polymer ?
#
loop_
_entity_poly.entity_id
_entity_poly.type
_entity_poly.pdbx_seq_one_letter_code
_entity_poly.pdbx_strand_id
1 'polypeptide(L)' 'MKAISIARVFAAPNGLALIAFPAFSEIEIYGEMRPALKFFVEPR' A
#
# COMPACT_ATOMS: atom_id res chain seq x y z
N MET A 1 7.02 1.95 2.92
CA MET A 1 6.27 2.77 3.91
C MET A 1 6.29 4.28 3.60
N LYS A 2 7.44 4.91 3.29
CA LYS A 2 7.53 6.35 2.92
C LYS A 2 6.49 6.82 1.88
N ALA A 3 6.25 6.03 0.83
CA ALA A 3 5.26 6.36 -0.20
C ALA A 3 3.83 6.50 0.35
N ILE A 4 3.43 5.66 1.32
CA ILE A 4 2.11 5.72 1.95
C ILE A 4 1.98 7.01 2.78
N SER A 5 3.04 7.41 3.50
CA SER A 5 3.06 8.67 4.24
C SER A 5 2.91 9.88 3.32
N ILE A 6 3.57 9.86 2.16
CA ILE A 6 3.45 10.92 1.15
C ILE A 6 2.03 10.95 0.55
N ALA A 7 1.49 9.79 0.19
CA ALA A 7 0.13 9.68 -0.36
C ALA A 7 -0.94 10.24 0.59
N ARG A 8 -0.79 10.03 1.90
CA ARG A 8 -1.70 10.61 2.92
C ARG A 8 -1.67 12.13 2.91
N VAL A 9 -0.48 12.73 2.84
CA VAL A 9 -0.33 14.19 2.78
C VAL A 9 -0.93 14.74 1.49
N PHE A 10 -0.75 14.04 0.37
CA PHE A 10 -1.32 14.42 -0.91
C PHE A 10 -2.85 14.31 -0.95
N ALA A 11 -3.43 13.32 -0.28
CA ALA A 11 -4.87 13.07 -0.25
C ALA A 11 -5.63 14.01 0.71
N ALA A 12 -4.95 14.56 1.72
CA ALA A 12 -5.56 15.38 2.78
C ALA A 12 -6.31 16.64 2.29
N PRO A 13 -5.82 17.43 1.31
CA PRO A 13 -6.55 18.61 0.81
C PRO A 13 -7.91 18.29 0.19
N ASN A 14 -8.09 17.06 -0.30
CA ASN A 14 -9.34 16.58 -0.88
C ASN A 14 -10.28 15.95 0.17
N GLY A 15 -9.93 16.03 1.47
CA GLY A 15 -10.71 15.42 2.55
C GLY A 15 -10.65 13.90 2.60
N LEU A 16 -9.77 13.26 1.83
CA LEU A 16 -9.68 11.80 1.74
C LEU A 16 -8.73 11.25 2.82
N ALA A 17 -9.29 10.48 3.75
CA ALA A 17 -8.51 9.75 4.74
C ALA A 17 -8.12 8.38 4.19
N LEU A 18 -6.82 8.08 4.10
CA LEU A 18 -6.34 6.77 3.67
C LEU A 18 -6.01 5.89 4.89
N ILE A 19 -6.46 4.63 4.85
CA ILE A 19 -6.00 3.55 5.73
C ILE A 19 -5.09 2.63 4.92
N ALA A 20 -4.02 2.15 5.55
CA ALA A 20 -3.15 1.14 4.97
C ALA A 20 -2.95 -0.02 5.93
N PHE A 21 -3.12 -1.25 5.44
CA PHE A 21 -2.83 -2.45 6.21
C PHE A 21 -1.92 -3.40 5.42
N PRO A 22 -0.91 -4.00 6.08
CA PRO A 22 -0.02 -4.96 5.45
C PRO A 22 -0.63 -6.37 5.47
N ALA A 23 -0.35 -7.15 4.42
CA ALA A 23 -0.55 -8.60 4.43
C ALA A 23 0.55 -9.31 3.63
N PHE A 24 0.84 -10.55 4.01
CA PHE A 24 1.71 -11.42 3.22
C PHE A 24 0.95 -11.94 1.99
N SER A 25 1.60 -11.89 0.84
CA SER A 25 1.08 -12.40 -0.43
C SER A 25 2.24 -12.98 -1.23
N GLU A 26 2.01 -14.08 -1.92
CA GLU A 26 2.95 -14.54 -2.93
C GLU A 26 2.76 -13.73 -4.21
N ILE A 27 3.86 -13.34 -4.84
CA ILE A 27 3.87 -12.64 -6.12
C ILE A 27 4.93 -13.27 -7.03
N GLU A 28 4.66 -13.27 -8.33
CA GLU A 28 5.62 -13.72 -9.33
C GLU A 28 6.64 -12.61 -9.62
N ILE A 29 7.93 -12.92 -9.48
CA ILE A 29 9.03 -12.02 -9.83
C ILE A 29 10.03 -12.83 -10.66
N TYR A 30 10.25 -12.43 -11.91
CA TYR A 30 11.16 -13.12 -12.85
C TYR A 30 10.85 -14.63 -13.05
N GLY A 31 9.56 -15.02 -13.06
CA GLY A 31 9.14 -16.41 -13.24
C GLY A 31 9.20 -17.27 -11.96
N GLU A 32 9.57 -16.69 -10.82
CA GLU A 32 9.59 -17.38 -9.53
C GLU A 32 8.53 -16.80 -8.58
N MET A 33 7.81 -17.69 -7.89
CA MET A 33 6.89 -17.30 -6.81
C MET A 33 7.68 -16.93 -5.56
N ARG A 34 7.53 -15.69 -5.11
CA ARG A 34 8.23 -15.16 -3.93
C ARG A 34 7.24 -14.56 -2.93
N PRO A 35 7.40 -14.81 -1.62
CA PRO A 35 6.60 -14.14 -0.61
C PRO A 35 6.97 -12.66 -0.56
N ALA A 36 5.95 -11.80 -0.57
CA ALA A 36 6.09 -10.36 -0.49
C ALA A 36 5.13 -9.76 0.55
N LEU A 37 5.47 -8.57 1.03
CA LEU A 37 4.61 -7.76 1.88
C LEU A 37 3.81 -6.79 1.00
N LYS A 38 2.51 -7.03 0.88
CA LYS A 38 1.59 -6.17 0.13
C LYS A 38 0.89 -5.22 1.09
N PHE A 39 0.87 -3.94 0.74
CA PHE A 39 0.07 -2.94 1.44
C PHE A 39 -1.21 -2.69 0.67
N PHE A 40 -2.35 -2.98 1.30
CA PHE A 40 -3.65 -2.55 0.81
C PHE A 40 -3.87 -1.13 1.29
N VAL A 41 -4.33 -0.25 0.40
CA VAL A 41 -4.60 1.17 0.70
C VAL A 41 -5.99 1.49 0.19
N GLU A 42 -6.83 1.98 1.07
CA GLU A 42 -8.22 2.32 0.77
C GLU A 42 -8.65 3.62 1.47
N PRO A 43 -9.64 4.34 0.91
CA PRO A 43 -10.34 5.40 1.64
C PRO A 43 -11.01 4.84 2.91
N ARG A 44 -10.96 5.61 3.98
CA ARG A 44 -11.78 5.41 5.18
C ARG A 44 -13.15 6.05 5.02
#